data_AF-A0A835LWM2-F1
#
_entry.id   AF-A0A835LWM2-F1
#
_cell.length_a   1.000
_cell.length_b   1.000
_cell.length_c   1.000
_cell.angle_alpha   90.00
_cell.angle_beta   90.00
_cell.angle_gamma   90.00
#
_symmetry.space_group_name_H-M   'P 1'
#
loop_
_entity.id
_entity.type
_entity.pdbx_description
1 polymer ?
#
loop_
_entity_poly.entity_id
_entity_poly.type
_entity_poly.pdbx_seq_one_letter_code
_entity_poly.pdbx_strand_id
1 'polypeptide(L)'
;MLTIKSDKGTGILTSVPSDSPDDFMALHDLKQKPALRAKYGVKDEWVLPFEVLPIINIPEFGDKSAEKVCSNLKIKSQNDKDLLAEAKSEPEKKVMSRSGDECVVALTDQWYIRYGESEWRKMAEDCLSNMKLYGDETRHGFEHTLGWLNQWACSRSFGLGTYIPWDDQFLAESLSDSTLYMAYYTITHLQNGDMYGSDTSLVKPEQLTDEEFGYWYPFDLRVSGKDLIQNHLTFCIYNHAAILSQHHWPRGFHCNGHIMLNSEKMSKSTGNFWTLRQAIEEFSADATRFSLADLCW
;
A
#
# COMPACT_ATOMS: atom_id res chain seq x y z
N MET A 1 34.14 -9.09 -2.92
CA MET A 1 33.36 -9.21 -4.16
C MET A 1 32.57 -7.93 -4.30
N LEU A 2 32.66 -7.27 -5.46
CA LEU A 2 31.90 -6.04 -5.73
C LEU A 2 30.39 -6.34 -5.68
N THR A 3 29.58 -5.36 -5.34
CA THR A 3 28.17 -5.47 -4.89
C THR A 3 27.15 -5.84 -5.99
N ILE A 4 27.62 -6.26 -7.16
CA ILE A 4 26.77 -6.61 -8.31
C ILE A 4 26.09 -7.95 -8.05
N LYS A 5 24.75 -7.97 -8.10
CA LYS A 5 23.97 -9.20 -7.97
C LYS A 5 23.91 -9.92 -9.31
N SER A 6 24.26 -11.21 -9.33
CA SER A 6 24.27 -12.04 -10.55
C SER A 6 22.91 -12.63 -10.90
N ASP A 7 21.91 -12.48 -10.04
CA ASP A 7 20.54 -12.98 -10.20
C ASP A 7 19.61 -12.01 -10.94
N LYS A 8 20.09 -10.80 -11.27
CA LYS A 8 19.31 -9.76 -11.96
C LYS A 8 20.06 -9.19 -13.16
N GLY A 9 19.41 -9.18 -14.32
CA GLY A 9 19.95 -8.59 -15.55
C GLY A 9 21.08 -9.41 -16.18
N THR A 10 21.94 -8.73 -16.92
CA THR A 10 23.05 -9.35 -17.68
C THR A 10 24.35 -9.47 -16.88
N GLY A 11 24.37 -9.00 -15.62
CA GLY A 11 25.59 -8.85 -14.82
C GLY A 11 26.49 -7.70 -15.28
N ILE A 12 26.06 -6.92 -16.29
CA ILE A 12 26.73 -5.71 -16.77
C ILE A 12 25.81 -4.52 -16.45
N LEU A 13 26.34 -3.52 -15.74
CA LEU A 13 25.61 -2.33 -15.34
C LEU A 13 26.17 -1.09 -16.04
N THR A 14 25.29 -0.13 -16.30
CA THR A 14 25.65 1.19 -16.83
C THR A 14 25.94 2.13 -15.66
N SER A 15 27.06 2.87 -15.72
CA SER A 15 27.43 3.83 -14.67
C SER A 15 26.82 5.21 -14.95
N VAL A 16 25.86 5.62 -14.13
CA VAL A 16 25.20 6.94 -14.16
C VAL A 16 25.36 7.63 -12.80
N PRO A 17 26.56 8.14 -12.49
CA PRO A 17 26.91 8.62 -11.14
C PRO A 17 26.18 9.91 -10.72
N SER A 18 25.43 10.56 -11.61
CA SER A 18 24.60 11.72 -11.27
C SER A 18 23.33 11.34 -10.53
N ASP A 19 22.77 10.18 -10.84
CA ASP A 19 21.40 9.79 -10.45
C ASP A 19 21.32 8.40 -9.79
N SER A 20 22.42 7.63 -9.79
CA SER A 20 22.53 6.34 -9.10
C SER A 20 23.52 6.43 -7.92
N PRO A 21 23.06 6.21 -6.66
CA PRO A 21 23.93 6.19 -5.48
C PRO A 21 25.06 5.15 -5.55
N ASP A 22 24.81 3.96 -6.13
CA ASP A 22 25.87 2.94 -6.28
C ASP A 22 26.96 3.42 -7.23
N ASP A 23 26.58 4.02 -8.35
CA ASP A 23 27.51 4.45 -9.39
C ASP A 23 28.35 5.61 -8.89
N PHE A 24 27.72 6.55 -8.19
CA PHE A 24 28.41 7.65 -7.52
C PHE A 24 29.46 7.11 -6.53
N MET A 25 29.07 6.19 -5.64
CA MET A 25 29.97 5.66 -4.63
C MET A 25 31.06 4.74 -5.20
N ALA A 26 30.77 3.97 -6.25
CA ALA A 26 31.76 3.16 -6.94
C ALA A 26 32.81 4.04 -7.65
N LEU A 27 32.37 5.10 -8.34
CA LEU A 27 33.28 6.08 -8.96
C LEU A 27 34.10 6.83 -7.90
N HIS A 28 33.47 7.26 -6.81
CA HIS A 28 34.13 7.91 -5.69
C HIS A 28 35.20 7.02 -5.04
N ASP A 29 34.89 5.76 -4.77
CA ASP A 29 35.85 4.78 -4.25
C ASP A 29 37.02 4.57 -5.23
N LEU A 30 36.75 4.48 -6.53
CA LEU A 30 37.79 4.35 -7.55
C LEU A 30 38.66 5.61 -7.64
N LYS A 31 38.13 6.81 -7.42
CA LYS A 31 38.92 8.06 -7.37
C LYS A 31 39.79 8.14 -6.11
N GLN A 32 39.24 7.79 -4.94
CA GLN A 32 39.91 7.95 -3.65
C GLN A 32 40.92 6.85 -3.31
N LYS A 33 40.75 5.63 -3.82
CA LYS A 33 41.57 4.46 -3.43
C LYS A 33 42.45 3.97 -4.59
N PRO A 34 43.69 4.50 -4.76
CA PRO A 34 44.63 4.02 -5.78
C PRO A 34 44.91 2.51 -5.71
N ALA A 35 44.91 1.94 -4.50
CA ALA A 35 45.07 0.50 -4.30
C ALA A 35 43.95 -0.33 -4.94
N LEU A 36 42.72 0.22 -5.00
CA LEU A 36 41.59 -0.43 -5.67
C LEU A 36 41.82 -0.45 -7.18
N ARG A 37 42.31 0.66 -7.76
CA ARG A 37 42.66 0.75 -9.18
C ARG A 37 43.78 -0.22 -9.55
N ALA A 38 44.84 -0.26 -8.74
CA ALA A 38 45.97 -1.18 -8.92
C ALA A 38 45.55 -2.65 -8.85
N LYS A 39 44.66 -3.01 -7.91
CA LYS A 39 44.16 -4.38 -7.75
C LYS A 39 43.46 -4.93 -8.99
N TYR A 40 42.73 -4.07 -9.71
CA TYR A 40 41.95 -4.46 -10.89
C TYR A 40 42.60 -4.04 -12.21
N GLY A 41 43.83 -3.51 -12.20
CA GLY A 41 44.52 -3.05 -13.39
C GLY A 41 43.86 -1.85 -14.08
N VAL A 42 43.09 -1.06 -13.33
CA VAL A 42 42.41 0.14 -13.84
C VAL A 42 43.42 1.28 -13.89
N LYS A 43 43.56 1.91 -15.06
CA LYS A 43 44.47 3.05 -15.23
C LYS A 43 43.84 4.34 -14.74
N ASP A 44 44.67 5.28 -14.29
CA ASP A 44 44.22 6.59 -13.82
C ASP A 44 43.47 7.38 -14.91
N GLU A 45 43.89 7.25 -16.17
CA GLU A 45 43.23 7.85 -17.35
C GLU A 45 41.78 7.37 -17.56
N TRP A 46 41.39 6.21 -17.02
CA TRP A 46 40.04 5.67 -17.17
C TRP A 46 39.07 6.10 -16.08
N VAL A 47 39.53 6.84 -15.07
CA VAL A 47 38.71 7.20 -13.91
C VAL A 47 38.86 8.68 -13.55
N LEU A 48 40.09 9.17 -13.40
CA LEU A 48 40.34 10.50 -12.86
C LEU A 48 39.76 11.64 -13.73
N PRO A 49 39.80 11.58 -15.08
CA PRO A 49 39.22 12.64 -15.90
C PRO A 49 37.69 12.71 -15.89
N PHE A 50 37.00 11.66 -15.44
CA PHE A 50 35.54 11.57 -15.52
C PHE A 50 34.89 12.20 -14.29
N GLU A 51 34.26 13.35 -14.50
CA GLU A 51 33.44 14.03 -13.50
C GLU A 51 31.97 13.65 -13.62
N VAL A 52 31.21 13.84 -12.54
CA VAL A 52 29.77 13.58 -12.52
C VAL A 52 29.06 14.63 -13.38
N LEU A 53 28.48 14.17 -14.49
CA LEU A 53 27.75 15.01 -15.43
C LEU A 53 26.28 15.14 -15.01
N PRO A 54 25.74 16.34 -14.82
CA PRO A 54 24.33 16.52 -14.51
C PRO A 54 23.46 16.14 -15.72
N ILE A 55 22.45 15.29 -15.51
CA ILE A 55 21.52 14.83 -16.56
C ILE A 55 20.09 15.21 -16.21
N ILE A 56 19.65 14.85 -15.01
CA ILE A 56 18.28 15.07 -14.55
C ILE A 56 18.30 16.09 -13.43
N ASN A 57 17.43 17.11 -13.52
CA ASN A 57 17.22 18.04 -12.44
C ASN A 57 15.94 17.68 -11.69
N ILE A 58 16.09 17.23 -10.45
CA ILE A 58 14.96 16.93 -9.56
C ILE A 58 14.78 18.14 -8.64
N PRO A 59 13.60 18.81 -8.60
CA PRO A 59 13.42 20.08 -7.89
C PRO A 59 13.92 20.12 -6.44
N GLU A 60 13.83 19.02 -5.71
CA GLU A 60 14.25 18.91 -4.31
C GLU A 60 15.74 18.50 -4.16
N PHE A 61 16.29 17.78 -5.13
CA PHE A 61 17.63 17.19 -5.06
C PHE A 61 18.68 17.91 -5.92
N GLY A 62 18.26 18.76 -6.87
CA GLY A 62 19.11 19.43 -7.83
C GLY A 62 19.46 18.56 -9.03
N ASP A 63 20.54 18.93 -9.72
CA ASP A 63 21.03 18.33 -10.96
C ASP A 63 22.01 17.15 -10.76
N LYS A 64 22.31 16.82 -9.49
CA LYS A 64 23.14 15.69 -9.05
C LYS A 64 22.52 15.01 -7.84
N SER A 65 21.39 14.35 -8.09
CA SER A 65 20.57 13.74 -7.04
C SER A 65 21.34 12.71 -6.20
N ALA A 66 22.10 11.82 -6.84
CA ALA A 66 22.86 10.77 -6.16
C ALA A 66 23.96 11.31 -5.23
N GLU A 67 24.68 12.35 -5.66
CA GLU A 67 25.73 13.00 -4.86
C GLU A 67 25.13 13.61 -3.58
N LYS A 68 23.98 14.28 -3.70
CA LYS A 68 23.29 14.91 -2.58
C LYS A 68 22.78 13.88 -1.59
N VAL A 69 22.14 12.80 -2.07
CA VAL A 69 21.63 11.71 -1.22
C VAL A 69 22.79 11.01 -0.49
N CYS A 70 23.87 10.66 -1.20
CA CYS A 70 25.04 10.02 -0.58
C CYS A 70 25.71 10.92 0.47
N SER A 71 25.76 12.23 0.23
CA SER A 71 26.30 13.20 1.17
C SER A 71 25.43 13.36 2.41
N ASN A 72 24.10 13.42 2.23
CA ASN A 72 23.13 13.53 3.33
C ASN A 72 23.18 12.30 4.25
N LEU A 73 23.19 11.09 3.67
CA LEU A 73 23.28 9.82 4.38
C LEU A 73 24.71 9.47 4.83
N LYS A 74 25.69 10.33 4.55
CA LYS A 74 27.12 10.17 4.92
C LYS A 74 27.71 8.82 4.49
N ILE A 75 27.36 8.37 3.29
CA ILE A 75 27.82 7.10 2.71
C ILE A 75 29.31 7.25 2.36
N LYS A 76 30.15 6.30 2.81
CA LYS A 76 31.62 6.41 2.67
C LYS A 76 32.22 5.42 1.69
N SER A 77 31.55 4.30 1.44
CA SER A 77 32.01 3.30 0.47
C SER A 77 30.86 2.61 -0.23
N GLN A 78 31.12 2.08 -1.43
CA GLN A 78 30.19 1.21 -2.15
C GLN A 78 29.82 -0.09 -1.40
N ASN A 79 30.52 -0.40 -0.30
CA ASN A 79 30.25 -1.56 0.55
C ASN A 79 29.23 -1.28 1.66
N ASP A 80 28.82 -0.03 1.85
CA ASP A 80 27.81 0.39 2.83
C ASP A 80 26.41 0.01 2.32
N LYS A 81 26.15 -1.30 2.20
CA LYS A 81 24.97 -1.87 1.53
C LYS A 81 23.65 -1.38 2.10
N ASP A 82 23.58 -1.22 3.42
CA ASP A 82 22.34 -0.82 4.10
C ASP A 82 22.04 0.66 3.83
N LEU A 83 23.04 1.54 3.95
CA LEU A 83 22.90 2.96 3.63
C LEU A 83 22.64 3.20 2.13
N LEU A 84 23.23 2.39 1.24
CA LEU A 84 22.95 2.44 -0.19
C LEU A 84 21.58 1.89 -0.55
N ALA A 85 21.04 0.95 0.22
CA ALA A 85 19.67 0.49 0.07
C ALA A 85 18.70 1.57 0.53
N GLU A 86 18.99 2.24 1.65
CA GLU A 86 18.22 3.39 2.15
C GLU A 86 18.20 4.54 1.13
N ALA A 87 19.37 4.89 0.57
CA ALA A 87 19.50 5.91 -0.49
C ALA A 87 18.65 5.63 -1.75
N LYS A 88 18.36 4.36 -2.04
CA LYS A 88 17.50 3.94 -3.17
C LYS A 88 16.04 3.81 -2.79
N SER A 89 15.76 3.76 -1.49
CA SER A 89 14.45 3.48 -0.94
C SER A 89 13.69 4.75 -0.59
N GLU A 90 14.25 5.95 -0.85
CA GLU A 90 13.52 7.21 -0.70
C GLU A 90 12.16 7.15 -1.42
N PRO A 91 11.08 7.67 -0.81
CA PRO A 91 9.77 7.68 -1.45
C PRO A 91 9.81 8.37 -2.81
N GLU A 92 9.24 7.73 -3.85
CA GLU A 92 9.19 8.30 -5.22
C GLU A 92 8.52 9.68 -5.27
N LYS A 93 7.66 9.97 -4.29
CA LYS A 93 6.98 11.25 -4.08
C LYS A 93 6.91 11.53 -2.58
N LYS A 94 6.89 12.81 -2.22
CA LYS A 94 6.63 13.25 -0.84
C LYS A 94 5.37 12.61 -0.28
N VAL A 95 5.51 11.84 0.79
CA VAL A 95 4.40 11.22 1.53
C VAL A 95 4.28 11.90 2.87
N MET A 96 3.08 12.38 3.19
CA MET A 96 2.78 13.02 4.48
C MET A 96 1.95 12.08 5.34
N SER A 97 2.36 11.93 6.60
CA SER A 97 1.60 11.20 7.62
C SER A 97 0.37 11.99 8.09
N ARG A 98 -0.53 11.33 8.82
CA ARG A 98 -1.69 12.00 9.45
C ARG A 98 -1.30 12.97 10.55
N SER A 99 -0.14 12.81 11.19
CA SER A 99 0.40 13.73 12.21
C SER A 99 1.02 15.00 11.61
N GLY A 100 1.21 15.03 10.28
CA GLY A 100 1.86 16.14 9.59
C GLY A 100 3.35 15.97 9.41
N ASP A 101 3.92 14.84 9.82
CA ASP A 101 5.33 14.48 9.60
C ASP A 101 5.54 13.95 8.19
N GLU A 102 6.70 14.25 7.61
CA GLU A 102 7.14 13.70 6.32
C GLU A 102 7.62 12.25 6.50
N CYS A 103 7.03 11.34 5.74
CA CYS A 103 7.36 9.92 5.83
C CYS A 103 8.67 9.62 5.10
N VAL A 104 9.47 8.75 5.70
CA VAL A 104 10.67 8.15 5.11
C VAL A 104 10.50 6.64 5.01
N VAL A 105 11.27 5.97 4.15
CA VAL A 105 11.31 4.52 4.15
C VAL A 105 12.27 4.03 5.22
N ALA A 106 11.77 3.20 6.12
CA ALA A 106 12.52 2.66 7.24
C ALA A 106 12.60 1.14 7.14
N LEU A 107 13.80 0.59 7.37
CA LEU A 107 13.98 -0.84 7.59
C LEU A 107 13.73 -1.13 9.07
N THR A 108 12.57 -1.71 9.37
CA THR A 108 12.16 -2.00 10.76
C THR A 108 11.56 -3.39 10.85
N ASP A 109 11.68 -4.00 12.02
CA ASP A 109 11.03 -5.28 12.31
C ASP A 109 9.52 -5.05 12.41
N GLN A 110 8.77 -5.72 11.55
CA GLN A 110 7.33 -5.56 11.42
C GLN A 110 6.71 -6.84 10.87
N TRP A 111 5.46 -7.12 11.23
CA TRP A 111 4.67 -8.19 10.61
C TRP A 111 4.10 -7.73 9.27
N TYR A 112 4.18 -8.61 8.27
CA TYR A 112 3.71 -8.36 6.91
C TYR A 112 2.78 -9.48 6.43
N ILE A 113 1.81 -9.11 5.59
CA ILE A 113 1.04 -10.06 4.78
C ILE A 113 1.72 -10.16 3.40
N ARG A 114 1.98 -11.40 2.97
CA ARG A 114 2.75 -11.70 1.75
C ARG A 114 1.84 -11.91 0.54
N TYR A 115 1.12 -10.87 0.12
CA TYR A 115 0.24 -10.92 -1.05
C TYR A 115 0.97 -11.26 -2.36
N GLY A 116 2.29 -11.03 -2.44
CA GLY A 116 3.11 -11.34 -3.61
C GLY A 116 3.40 -12.83 -3.84
N GLU A 117 2.91 -13.74 -2.98
CA GLU A 117 3.03 -15.18 -3.20
C GLU A 117 2.25 -15.62 -4.44
N SER A 118 2.92 -16.31 -5.37
CA SER A 118 2.36 -16.63 -6.69
C SER A 118 1.09 -17.49 -6.63
N GLU A 119 1.04 -18.45 -5.69
CA GLU A 119 -0.13 -19.31 -5.51
C GLU A 119 -1.32 -18.52 -4.99
N TRP A 120 -1.09 -17.65 -4.00
CA TRP A 120 -2.15 -16.83 -3.42
C TRP A 120 -2.65 -15.76 -4.40
N ARG A 121 -1.74 -15.12 -5.14
CA ARG A 121 -2.12 -14.19 -6.21
C ARG A 121 -2.99 -14.87 -7.25
N LYS A 122 -2.65 -16.10 -7.66
CA LYS A 122 -3.47 -16.87 -8.61
C LYS A 122 -4.87 -17.13 -8.06
N MET A 123 -4.99 -17.50 -6.78
CA MET A 123 -6.31 -17.67 -6.15
C MET A 123 -7.12 -16.36 -6.14
N ALA A 124 -6.47 -15.22 -5.92
CA ALA A 124 -7.11 -13.92 -5.98
C ALA A 124 -7.54 -13.53 -7.41
N GLU A 125 -6.72 -13.84 -8.42
CA GLU A 125 -7.05 -13.67 -9.84
C GLU A 125 -8.25 -14.55 -10.25
N ASP A 126 -8.26 -15.81 -9.83
CA ASP A 126 -9.37 -16.74 -10.04
C ASP A 126 -10.66 -16.22 -9.35
N CYS A 127 -10.54 -15.70 -8.13
CA CYS A 127 -11.63 -15.07 -7.40
C CYS A 127 -12.19 -13.87 -8.17
N LEU A 128 -11.33 -12.95 -8.62
CA LEU A 128 -11.69 -11.76 -9.42
C LEU A 128 -12.34 -12.11 -10.76
N SER A 129 -11.94 -13.22 -11.40
CA SER A 129 -12.49 -13.66 -12.68
C SER A 129 -13.97 -14.04 -12.59
N ASN A 130 -14.40 -14.57 -11.44
CA ASN A 130 -15.79 -14.98 -11.18
C ASN A 130 -16.67 -13.84 -10.67
N MET A 131 -16.10 -12.67 -10.38
CA MET A 131 -16.83 -11.52 -9.84
C MET A 131 -17.51 -10.69 -10.92
N LYS A 132 -18.72 -10.23 -10.60
CA LYS A 132 -19.41 -9.19 -11.36
C LYS A 132 -18.88 -7.82 -10.97
N LEU A 133 -18.20 -7.18 -11.91
CA LEU A 133 -17.73 -5.79 -11.81
C LEU A 133 -18.57 -4.94 -12.76
N TYR A 134 -19.05 -3.80 -12.26
CA TYR A 134 -20.02 -2.95 -12.97
C TYR A 134 -19.34 -1.90 -13.87
N GLY A 135 -18.09 -2.14 -14.28
CA GLY A 135 -17.33 -1.29 -15.21
C GLY A 135 -15.91 -1.81 -15.47
N ASP A 136 -15.42 -1.65 -16.69
CA ASP A 136 -14.11 -2.16 -17.11
C ASP A 136 -12.94 -1.45 -16.39
N GLU A 137 -13.09 -0.16 -16.10
CA GLU A 137 -12.09 0.59 -15.31
C GLU A 137 -11.87 -0.05 -13.93
N THR A 138 -12.94 -0.54 -13.29
CA THR A 138 -12.83 -1.21 -11.99
C THR A 138 -12.06 -2.51 -12.12
N ARG A 139 -12.32 -3.31 -13.17
CA ARG A 139 -11.60 -4.56 -13.44
C ARG A 139 -10.11 -4.29 -13.65
N HIS A 140 -9.78 -3.36 -14.53
CA HIS A 140 -8.38 -2.99 -14.78
C HIS A 140 -7.69 -2.46 -13.51
N GLY A 141 -8.41 -1.72 -12.66
CA GLY A 141 -7.89 -1.26 -11.37
C GLY A 141 -7.50 -2.41 -10.43
N PHE A 142 -8.33 -3.46 -10.36
CA PHE A 142 -8.01 -4.67 -9.60
C PHE A 142 -6.84 -5.43 -10.22
N GLU A 143 -6.88 -5.71 -11.53
CA GLU A 143 -5.81 -6.44 -12.24
C GLU A 143 -4.46 -5.74 -12.13
N HIS A 144 -4.45 -4.41 -12.28
CA HIS A 144 -3.27 -3.59 -12.05
C HIS A 144 -2.73 -3.79 -10.63
N THR A 145 -3.60 -3.72 -9.62
CA THR A 145 -3.21 -3.88 -8.22
C THR A 145 -2.69 -5.27 -7.91
N LEU A 146 -3.35 -6.33 -8.40
CA LEU A 146 -2.88 -7.72 -8.28
C LEU A 146 -1.49 -7.90 -8.92
N GLY A 147 -1.20 -7.16 -10.00
CA GLY A 147 0.08 -7.24 -10.72
C GLY A 147 1.29 -6.70 -9.96
N TRP A 148 1.14 -5.65 -9.16
CA TRP A 148 2.26 -5.02 -8.43
C TRP A 148 2.25 -5.27 -6.92
N LEU A 149 1.12 -5.70 -6.34
CA LEU A 149 1.02 -5.92 -4.89
C LEU A 149 1.95 -7.05 -4.46
N ASN A 150 2.78 -6.78 -3.44
CA ASN A 150 3.76 -7.72 -2.93
C ASN A 150 3.61 -7.90 -1.41
N GLN A 151 4.44 -7.25 -0.61
CA GLN A 151 4.35 -7.32 0.85
C GLN A 151 3.57 -6.11 1.37
N TRP A 152 2.64 -6.34 2.29
CA TRP A 152 1.89 -5.29 2.97
C TRP A 152 2.18 -5.32 4.46
N ALA A 153 2.63 -4.20 5.01
CA ALA A 153 2.94 -4.08 6.42
C ALA A 153 1.64 -3.98 7.23
N CYS A 154 1.31 -5.03 7.99
CA CYS A 154 0.00 -5.18 8.64
C CYS A 154 -0.01 -4.85 10.13
N SER A 155 1.14 -4.51 10.71
CA SER A 155 1.29 -4.25 12.15
C SER A 155 1.66 -2.80 12.46
N ARG A 156 1.29 -2.32 13.65
CA ARG A 156 1.60 -1.00 14.18
C ARG A 156 1.95 -1.06 15.66
N SER A 157 2.81 -0.18 16.13
CA SER A 157 3.19 -0.06 17.55
C SER A 157 2.35 0.96 18.32
N PHE A 158 1.54 1.77 17.63
CA PHE A 158 0.77 2.86 18.23
C PHE A 158 -0.59 3.04 17.55
N GLY A 159 -1.60 3.39 18.34
CA GLY A 159 -2.96 3.68 17.89
C GLY A 159 -4.01 2.82 18.58
N LEU A 160 -5.24 2.86 18.06
CA LEU A 160 -6.31 1.96 18.43
C LEU A 160 -6.35 0.78 17.44
N GLY A 161 -6.71 -0.40 17.92
CA GLY A 161 -6.82 -1.61 17.10
C GLY A 161 -6.88 -2.86 17.95
N THR A 162 -6.74 -4.01 17.29
CA THR A 162 -6.67 -5.33 17.94
C THR A 162 -5.22 -5.79 18.00
N TYR A 163 -4.77 -6.29 19.15
CA TYR A 163 -3.43 -6.86 19.29
C TYR A 163 -3.25 -8.13 18.46
N ILE A 164 -2.03 -8.34 17.94
CA ILE A 164 -1.70 -9.59 17.25
C ILE A 164 -1.71 -10.73 18.30
N PRO A 165 -2.45 -11.83 18.07
CA PRO A 165 -2.68 -12.83 19.11
C PRO A 165 -1.43 -13.50 19.69
N TRP A 166 -0.33 -13.53 18.92
CA TRP A 166 0.95 -14.11 19.31
C TRP A 166 2.04 -13.08 19.62
N ASP A 167 1.74 -11.79 19.49
CA ASP A 167 2.70 -10.69 19.69
C ASP A 167 1.98 -9.42 20.16
N ASP A 168 1.90 -9.24 21.47
CA ASP A 168 1.20 -8.14 22.13
C ASP A 168 1.89 -6.77 21.99
N GLN A 169 3.08 -6.74 21.39
CA GLN A 169 3.78 -5.49 21.08
C GLN A 169 3.18 -4.78 19.87
N PHE A 170 2.46 -5.52 19.02
CA PHE A 170 1.93 -5.01 17.77
C PHE A 170 0.40 -5.08 17.71
N LEU A 171 -0.19 -4.03 17.16
CA LEU A 171 -1.60 -3.94 16.80
C LEU A 171 -1.76 -4.19 15.30
N ALA A 172 -2.84 -4.86 14.90
CA ALA A 172 -3.25 -4.95 13.51
C ALA A 172 -3.63 -3.57 12.98
N GLU A 173 -3.17 -3.24 11.77
CA GLU A 173 -3.49 -1.98 11.13
C GLU A 173 -4.86 -2.02 10.43
N SER A 174 -5.48 -0.84 10.33
CA SER A 174 -6.85 -0.60 9.88
C SER A 174 -7.29 -1.19 8.52
N LEU A 175 -6.39 -1.39 7.54
CA LEU A 175 -6.75 -2.00 6.26
C LEU A 175 -6.57 -3.53 6.28
N SER A 176 -5.91 -4.06 7.31
CA SER A 176 -5.60 -5.49 7.46
C SER A 176 -6.65 -6.19 8.31
N ASP A 177 -7.15 -5.55 9.37
CA ASP A 177 -8.26 -6.06 10.21
C ASP A 177 -9.65 -5.88 9.57
N SER A 178 -9.74 -5.11 8.48
CA SER A 178 -10.99 -4.77 7.80
C SER A 178 -11.31 -5.63 6.57
N THR A 179 -10.72 -6.82 6.43
CA THR A 179 -10.81 -7.60 5.18
C THR A 179 -11.92 -8.64 5.15
N LEU A 180 -12.32 -9.19 6.32
CA LEU A 180 -13.29 -10.28 6.45
C LEU A 180 -14.49 -9.96 7.36
N TYR A 181 -14.62 -8.71 7.82
CA TYR A 181 -15.66 -8.32 8.78
C TYR A 181 -17.09 -8.49 8.25
N MET A 182 -17.31 -8.66 6.95
CA MET A 182 -18.64 -9.00 6.42
C MET A 182 -19.14 -10.34 6.97
N ALA A 183 -18.26 -11.31 7.15
CA ALA A 183 -18.62 -12.60 7.75
C ALA A 183 -19.12 -12.40 9.19
N TYR A 184 -18.50 -11.48 9.93
CA TYR A 184 -18.93 -11.13 11.27
C TYR A 184 -20.35 -10.56 11.31
N TYR A 185 -20.77 -9.76 10.32
CA TYR A 185 -22.14 -9.23 10.27
C TYR A 185 -23.23 -10.30 10.21
N THR A 186 -22.93 -11.50 9.72
CA THR A 186 -23.91 -12.60 9.69
C THR A 186 -24.34 -13.03 11.09
N ILE A 187 -23.49 -12.83 12.09
CA ILE A 187 -23.68 -13.30 13.47
C ILE A 187 -23.82 -12.16 14.49
N THR A 188 -23.63 -10.90 14.10
CA THR A 188 -23.69 -9.76 15.04
C THR A 188 -25.04 -9.65 15.73
N HIS A 189 -26.14 -9.94 15.05
CA HIS A 189 -27.50 -9.85 15.60
C HIS A 189 -27.78 -10.92 16.67
N LEU A 190 -27.00 -12.00 16.70
CA LEU A 190 -27.04 -13.01 17.75
C LEU A 190 -26.36 -12.51 19.03
N GLN A 191 -25.51 -11.49 18.91
CA GLN A 191 -24.82 -10.88 20.03
C GLN A 191 -25.75 -9.89 20.74
N ASN A 192 -26.03 -10.16 22.02
CA ASN A 192 -26.81 -9.29 22.88
C ASN A 192 -25.97 -8.16 23.53
N GLY A 193 -24.83 -7.80 22.95
CA GLY A 193 -23.95 -6.76 23.48
C GLY A 193 -24.25 -5.38 22.91
N ASP A 194 -24.01 -4.33 23.69
CA ASP A 194 -23.99 -2.97 23.16
C ASP A 194 -22.70 -2.71 22.34
N MET A 195 -22.70 -1.65 21.53
CA MET A 195 -21.52 -1.27 20.74
C MET A 195 -20.32 -0.82 21.58
N TYR A 196 -20.49 -0.66 22.89
CA TYR A 196 -19.46 -0.19 23.82
C TYR A 196 -18.84 -1.33 24.64
N GLY A 197 -19.29 -2.57 24.43
CA GLY A 197 -18.80 -3.75 25.16
C GLY A 197 -19.16 -3.75 26.64
N SER A 198 -20.22 -3.03 27.05
CA SER A 198 -20.66 -2.96 28.44
C SER A 198 -21.44 -4.21 28.88
N ASP A 199 -22.04 -4.90 27.92
CA ASP A 199 -22.69 -6.20 28.13
C ASP A 199 -21.77 -7.35 27.70
N THR A 200 -21.65 -8.36 28.56
CA THR A 200 -21.00 -9.63 28.21
C THR A 200 -21.81 -10.30 27.11
N SER A 201 -21.36 -10.18 25.86
CA SER A 201 -21.92 -10.92 24.73
C SER A 201 -21.98 -12.41 25.07
N LEU A 202 -23.18 -12.98 25.04
CA LEU A 202 -23.47 -14.36 25.45
C LEU A 202 -23.37 -15.36 24.29
N VAL A 203 -22.95 -14.93 23.09
CA VAL A 203 -22.81 -15.85 21.94
C VAL A 203 -21.63 -16.75 22.21
N LYS A 204 -21.94 -18.00 22.55
CA LYS A 204 -20.92 -19.03 22.66
C LYS A 204 -20.53 -19.52 21.26
N PRO A 205 -19.31 -20.03 21.05
CA PRO A 205 -18.89 -20.61 19.78
C PRO A 205 -19.89 -21.65 19.23
N GLU A 206 -20.60 -22.36 20.10
CA GLU A 206 -21.61 -23.36 19.70
C GLU A 206 -22.86 -22.77 19.05
N GLN A 207 -23.11 -21.47 19.21
CA GLN A 207 -24.23 -20.76 18.59
C GLN A 207 -23.86 -20.16 17.22
N LEU A 208 -22.59 -20.27 16.82
CA LEU A 208 -22.12 -19.90 15.49
C LEU A 208 -22.39 -21.08 14.55
N THR A 209 -23.61 -21.20 14.07
CA THR A 209 -23.99 -22.29 13.16
C THR A 209 -23.61 -21.95 11.73
N ASP A 210 -23.20 -22.98 10.98
CA ASP A 210 -22.95 -22.86 9.53
C ASP A 210 -24.23 -22.49 8.75
N GLU A 211 -25.41 -22.66 9.36
CA GLU A 211 -26.70 -22.34 8.76
C GLU A 211 -26.86 -20.83 8.54
N GLU A 212 -26.61 -20.00 9.55
CA GLU A 212 -26.77 -18.55 9.45
C GLU A 212 -25.69 -17.96 8.52
N PHE A 213 -24.43 -18.41 8.68
CA PHE A 213 -23.34 -17.98 7.81
C PHE A 213 -23.59 -18.42 6.36
N GLY A 214 -23.92 -19.69 6.12
CA GLY A 214 -24.15 -20.23 4.77
C GLY A 214 -25.42 -19.70 4.10
N TYR A 215 -26.39 -19.19 4.86
CA TYR A 215 -27.56 -18.50 4.32
C TYR A 215 -27.21 -17.13 3.75
N TRP A 216 -26.43 -16.33 4.49
CA TRP A 216 -26.08 -14.96 4.11
C TRP A 216 -24.84 -14.84 3.22
N TYR A 217 -23.89 -15.77 3.34
CA TYR A 217 -22.64 -15.75 2.61
C TYR A 217 -22.69 -16.64 1.37
N PRO A 218 -22.03 -16.28 0.26
CA PRO A 218 -21.21 -15.09 0.04
C PRO A 218 -22.01 -13.81 -0.08
N PHE A 219 -21.39 -12.66 0.23
CA PHE A 219 -22.04 -11.39 -0.03
C PHE A 219 -22.21 -11.16 -1.55
N ASP A 220 -23.39 -10.66 -1.93
CA ASP A 220 -23.75 -10.42 -3.33
C ASP A 220 -23.09 -9.18 -3.92
N LEU A 221 -23.02 -8.10 -3.14
CA LEU A 221 -22.56 -6.79 -3.61
C LEU A 221 -21.85 -6.02 -2.52
N ARG A 222 -20.69 -5.46 -2.87
CA ARG A 222 -19.99 -4.47 -2.05
C ARG A 222 -19.81 -3.16 -2.81
N VAL A 223 -20.35 -2.07 -2.26
CA VAL A 223 -20.30 -0.73 -2.85
C VAL A 223 -19.23 0.11 -2.15
N SER A 224 -18.40 0.82 -2.91
CA SER A 224 -17.31 1.64 -2.37
C SER A 224 -16.87 2.74 -3.33
N GLY A 225 -16.12 3.73 -2.86
CA GLY A 225 -15.34 4.61 -3.72
C GLY A 225 -14.19 3.87 -4.42
N LYS A 226 -13.81 4.35 -5.61
CA LYS A 226 -12.71 3.79 -6.42
C LYS A 226 -11.32 3.86 -5.77
N ASP A 227 -11.14 4.73 -4.77
CA ASP A 227 -9.91 4.88 -3.99
C ASP A 227 -9.55 3.63 -3.18
N LEU A 228 -10.54 2.79 -2.85
CA LEU A 228 -10.32 1.57 -2.09
C LEU A 228 -9.92 0.36 -2.96
N ILE A 229 -9.98 0.47 -4.30
CA ILE A 229 -9.64 -0.63 -5.21
C ILE A 229 -8.19 -1.08 -4.99
N GLN A 230 -7.25 -0.13 -4.92
CA GLN A 230 -5.81 -0.41 -4.87
C GLN A 230 -5.31 -0.89 -3.49
N ASN A 231 -6.19 -1.02 -2.51
CA ASN A 231 -5.85 -1.42 -1.16
C ASN A 231 -6.94 -2.35 -0.59
N HIS A 232 -7.84 -1.82 0.23
CA HIS A 232 -8.87 -2.51 0.98
C HIS A 232 -9.65 -3.54 0.15
N LEU A 233 -10.15 -3.16 -1.02
CA LEU A 233 -10.98 -4.08 -1.81
C LEU A 233 -10.13 -5.22 -2.38
N THR A 234 -8.89 -4.94 -2.80
CA THR A 234 -7.97 -5.99 -3.23
C THR A 234 -7.59 -6.91 -2.06
N PHE A 235 -7.32 -6.37 -0.88
CA PHE A 235 -7.04 -7.17 0.32
C PHE A 235 -8.24 -8.04 0.71
N CYS A 236 -9.47 -7.54 0.55
CA CYS A 236 -10.68 -8.30 0.73
C CYS A 236 -10.68 -9.55 -0.17
N ILE A 237 -10.35 -9.42 -1.46
CA ILE A 237 -10.28 -10.54 -2.41
C ILE A 237 -9.24 -11.57 -1.94
N TYR A 238 -8.01 -11.12 -1.63
CA TYR A 238 -6.95 -12.01 -1.16
C TYR A 238 -7.36 -12.81 0.09
N ASN A 239 -7.85 -12.13 1.12
CA ASN A 239 -8.18 -12.78 2.40
C ASN A 239 -9.38 -13.73 2.26
N HIS A 240 -10.38 -13.38 1.45
CA HIS A 240 -11.49 -14.30 1.15
C HIS A 240 -11.00 -15.53 0.39
N ALA A 241 -10.14 -15.34 -0.62
CA ALA A 241 -9.58 -16.43 -1.39
C ALA A 241 -8.76 -17.39 -0.52
N ALA A 242 -7.98 -16.88 0.44
CA ALA A 242 -7.17 -17.70 1.34
C ALA A 242 -7.97 -18.46 2.39
N ILE A 243 -8.98 -17.83 2.99
CA ILE A 243 -9.64 -18.36 4.20
C ILE A 243 -10.93 -19.11 3.87
N LEU A 244 -11.67 -18.69 2.85
CA LEU A 244 -12.98 -19.22 2.53
C LEU A 244 -12.96 -20.12 1.28
N SER A 245 -13.87 -21.09 1.26
CA SER A 245 -14.12 -21.94 0.09
C SER A 245 -14.62 -21.11 -1.09
N GLN A 246 -14.41 -21.61 -2.31
CA GLN A 246 -14.78 -20.89 -3.55
C GLN A 246 -16.26 -20.48 -3.63
N HIS A 247 -17.17 -21.27 -3.05
CA HIS A 247 -18.60 -20.94 -3.04
C HIS A 247 -18.94 -19.76 -2.10
N HIS A 248 -18.04 -19.40 -1.18
CA HIS A 248 -18.15 -18.27 -0.26
C HIS A 248 -17.33 -17.05 -0.70
N TRP A 249 -16.76 -17.07 -1.92
CA TRP A 249 -16.05 -15.93 -2.46
C TRP A 249 -16.99 -14.76 -2.80
N PRO A 250 -16.51 -13.50 -2.70
CA PRO A 250 -17.29 -12.32 -3.07
C PRO A 250 -17.91 -12.44 -4.46
N ARG A 251 -19.18 -12.05 -4.61
CA ARG A 251 -19.87 -12.12 -5.92
C ARG A 251 -19.70 -10.87 -6.78
N GLY A 252 -19.57 -9.68 -6.18
CA GLY A 252 -19.44 -8.46 -6.97
C GLY A 252 -19.07 -7.20 -6.18
N PHE A 253 -18.47 -6.27 -6.92
CA PHE A 253 -18.09 -4.95 -6.43
C PHE A 253 -18.62 -3.86 -7.36
N HIS A 254 -19.18 -2.80 -6.78
CA HIS A 254 -19.54 -1.57 -7.49
C HIS A 254 -18.71 -0.41 -6.94
N CYS A 255 -17.88 0.19 -7.79
CA CYS A 255 -16.99 1.27 -7.41
C CYS A 255 -17.45 2.60 -8.03
N ASN A 256 -17.81 3.57 -7.19
CA ASN A 256 -18.22 4.91 -7.63
C ASN A 256 -17.06 5.93 -7.59
N GLY A 257 -17.23 7.03 -8.32
CA GLY A 257 -16.33 8.18 -8.24
C GLY A 257 -16.48 8.97 -6.94
N HIS A 258 -15.60 9.96 -6.74
CA HIS A 258 -15.75 10.90 -5.63
C HIS A 258 -16.93 11.84 -5.89
N ILE A 259 -17.75 12.07 -4.87
CA ILE A 259 -18.85 13.03 -4.95
C ILE A 259 -18.26 14.44 -5.06
N MET A 260 -18.81 15.22 -5.99
CA MET A 260 -18.56 16.66 -6.13
C MET A 260 -19.76 17.42 -5.58
N LEU A 261 -19.52 18.61 -5.03
CA LEU A 261 -20.57 19.51 -4.56
C LEU A 261 -20.52 20.79 -5.39
N ASN A 262 -21.62 21.09 -6.09
CA ASN A 262 -21.70 22.22 -7.03
C ASN A 262 -20.58 22.19 -8.09
N SER A 263 -20.28 21.01 -8.62
CA SER A 263 -19.20 20.77 -9.61
C SER A 263 -17.78 21.04 -9.09
N GLU A 264 -17.60 21.19 -7.78
CA GLU A 264 -16.31 21.41 -7.14
C GLU A 264 -15.98 20.29 -6.15
N LYS A 265 -14.68 20.12 -5.87
CA LYS A 265 -14.22 19.17 -4.87
C LYS A 265 -14.67 19.61 -3.48
N MET A 266 -15.35 18.71 -2.77
CA MET A 266 -15.73 18.96 -1.38
C MET A 266 -14.48 19.18 -0.50
N SER A 267 -14.43 20.31 0.21
CA SER A 267 -13.37 20.62 1.16
C SER A 267 -13.87 21.51 2.29
N LYS A 268 -13.49 21.15 3.52
CA LYS A 268 -13.78 21.98 4.71
C LYS A 268 -13.06 23.33 4.65
N SER A 269 -11.88 23.39 4.03
CA SER A 269 -11.06 24.62 4.00
C SER A 269 -11.61 25.69 3.05
N THR A 270 -12.32 25.29 1.99
CA THR A 270 -12.92 26.22 1.02
C THR A 270 -14.35 26.62 1.41
N GLY A 271 -14.89 26.06 2.49
CA GLY A 271 -16.29 26.22 2.89
C GLY A 271 -17.28 25.39 2.05
N ASN A 272 -16.83 24.72 0.99
CA ASN A 272 -17.66 23.87 0.14
C ASN A 272 -17.75 22.45 0.73
N PHE A 273 -18.46 22.32 1.84
CA PHE A 273 -18.61 21.05 2.57
C PHE A 273 -19.94 20.96 3.30
N TRP A 274 -20.60 19.80 3.17
CA TRP A 274 -21.83 19.49 3.88
C TRP A 274 -21.67 18.17 4.63
N THR A 275 -22.09 18.16 5.90
CA THR A 275 -22.32 16.89 6.60
C THR A 275 -23.67 16.30 6.20
N LEU A 276 -23.83 14.99 6.34
CA LEU A 276 -25.12 14.32 6.10
C LEU A 276 -26.25 14.93 6.94
N ARG A 277 -25.97 15.25 8.21
CA ARG A 277 -26.94 15.88 9.12
C ARG A 277 -27.41 17.23 8.59
N GLN A 278 -26.48 18.10 8.20
CA GLN A 278 -26.82 19.41 7.63
C GLN A 278 -27.65 19.27 6.35
N ALA A 279 -27.29 18.34 5.46
CA ALA A 279 -28.04 18.12 4.21
C ALA A 279 -29.48 17.67 4.48
N ILE A 280 -29.68 16.77 5.46
CA ILE A 280 -31.01 16.30 5.86
C ILE A 280 -31.81 17.41 6.53
N GLU A 281 -31.19 18.20 7.41
CA GLU A 281 -31.86 19.30 8.13
C GLU A 281 -32.29 20.42 7.16
N GLU A 282 -31.50 20.70 6.12
CA GLU A 282 -31.82 21.73 5.12
C GLU A 282 -32.81 21.23 4.05
N PHE A 283 -32.57 20.05 3.47
CA PHE A 283 -33.28 19.60 2.27
C PHE A 283 -34.27 18.47 2.51
N SER A 284 -34.36 17.92 3.73
CA SER A 284 -34.99 16.63 4.05
C SER A 284 -34.21 15.40 3.55
N ALA A 285 -34.48 14.25 4.18
CA ALA A 285 -33.89 12.98 3.79
C ALA A 285 -34.29 12.57 2.36
N ASP A 286 -35.55 12.77 1.97
CA ASP A 286 -36.05 12.33 0.67
C ASP A 286 -35.47 13.15 -0.48
N ALA A 287 -35.43 14.48 -0.35
CA ALA A 287 -34.82 15.30 -1.39
C ALA A 287 -33.31 15.05 -1.50
N THR A 288 -32.61 14.88 -0.36
CA THR A 288 -31.19 14.51 -0.36
C THR A 288 -30.97 13.19 -1.09
N ARG A 289 -31.78 12.16 -0.81
CA ARG A 289 -31.69 10.85 -1.47
C ARG A 289 -32.00 10.94 -2.96
N PHE A 290 -33.00 11.73 -3.34
CA PHE A 290 -33.36 11.94 -4.74
C PHE A 290 -32.20 12.59 -5.52
N SER A 291 -31.61 13.65 -4.97
CA SER A 291 -30.44 14.30 -5.57
C SER A 291 -29.22 13.37 -5.64
N LEU A 292 -28.97 12.55 -4.60
CA LEU A 292 -27.88 11.56 -4.63
C LEU A 292 -28.11 10.44 -5.67
N ALA A 293 -29.36 10.05 -5.92
CA ALA A 293 -29.68 9.06 -6.93
C ALA A 293 -29.43 9.57 -8.36
N ASP A 294 -29.71 10.86 -8.62
CA ASP A 294 -29.45 11.51 -9.90
C ASP A 294 -27.95 11.58 -10.23
N LEU A 295 -27.09 11.71 -9.20
CA LEU A 295 -25.62 11.69 -9.36
C LEU A 295 -25.04 10.35 -9.83
N CYS A 296 -25.80 9.26 -9.70
CA CYS A 296 -25.34 7.90 -10.01
C CYS A 296 -25.68 7.44 -11.45
N TRP A 297 -26.38 8.27 -12.22
CA TRP A 297 -26.70 8.05 -13.64
C TRP A 297 -25.82 8.90 -14.56
#